data_AF-A0A382XK16-F1
#
_entry.id   AF-A0A382XK16-F1
#
_cell.length_a   1.000
_cell.length_b   1.000
_cell.length_c   1.000
_cell.angle_alpha   90.00
_cell.angle_beta   90.00
_cell.angle_gamma   90.00
#
_symmetry.space_group_name_H-M   'P 1'
#
loop_
_entity.id
_entity.type
_entity.pdbx_description
1 polymer ?
#
loop_
_entity_poly.entity_id
_entity_poly.type
_entity_poly.pdbx_seq_one_letter_code
_entity_poly.pdbx_strand_id
1 'polypeptide(L)' 'MLKSSKQKGLITFVTAGDPDYNTSLSIIKSLPDAGADLIEIG' A
#
# COMPACT_ATOMS: atom_id res chain seq x y z
N MET A 1 -7.77 -3.69 15.26
CA MET A 1 -6.73 -4.74 15.30
C MET A 1 -5.35 -4.17 15.67
N LEU A 2 -4.83 -3.12 15.00
CA LEU A 2 -3.52 -2.51 15.35
C LEU A 2 -3.38 -1.99 16.79
N LYS A 3 -4.40 -1.28 17.33
CA LYS A 3 -4.37 -0.80 18.73
C LYS A 3 -4.25 -1.94 19.75
N SER A 4 -4.86 -3.10 19.47
CA SER A 4 -4.82 -4.27 20.36
C SER A 4 -3.49 -5.00 20.29
N SER A 5 -2.80 -4.95 19.14
CA SER A 5 -1.50 -5.59 18.93
C SER A 5 -0.30 -4.72 19.28
N LYS A 6 -0.50 -3.46 19.72
CA LYS A 6 0.57 -2.45 19.96
C LYS A 6 1.49 -2.24 18.74
N GLN A 7 1.02 -2.58 17.53
CA GLN A 7 1.77 -2.37 16.30
C GLN A 7 1.45 -0.98 15.73
N LYS A 8 2.47 -0.30 15.19
CA LYS A 8 2.29 0.93 14.40
C LYS A 8 1.80 0.55 13.01
N GLY A 9 0.92 1.36 12.42
CA GLY A 9 0.45 1.15 11.05
C GLY A 9 1.36 1.81 10.03
N LEU A 10 1.66 1.12 8.93
CA LEU A 10 2.27 1.69 7.72
C LEU A 10 1.16 2.05 6.74
N ILE A 11 1.05 3.36 6.44
CA ILE A 11 0.16 3.87 5.40
C ILE A 11 1.03 4.29 4.22
N THR A 12 0.70 3.79 3.04
CA THR A 12 1.39 4.11 1.79
C THR A 12 0.47 4.89 0.86
N PHE A 13 1.04 5.78 0.06
CA PHE A 13 0.33 6.52 -0.98
C PHE A 13 0.98 6.22 -2.33
N VAL A 14 0.16 5.94 -3.34
CA VAL A 14 0.59 5.75 -4.73
C VAL A 14 -0.35 6.48 -5.67
N THR A 15 0.16 6.93 -6.81
CA THR A 15 -0.67 7.49 -7.89
C THR A 15 -1.05 6.39 -8.88
N ALA A 16 -2.33 6.26 -9.18
CA ALA A 16 -2.84 5.28 -10.11
C ALA A 16 -2.30 5.52 -11.52
N GLY A 17 -1.71 4.48 -12.11
CA GLY A 17 -1.21 4.52 -13.48
C GLY A 17 0.15 5.20 -13.66
N ASP A 18 0.82 5.64 -12.59
CA ASP A 18 2.19 6.14 -12.66
C ASP A 18 3.21 5.01 -12.40
N PRO A 19 4.28 4.85 -13.21
CA PRO A 19 4.52 5.50 -14.51
C PRO A 19 3.67 4.93 -15.65
N ASP A 20 3.09 3.73 -15.46
CA ASP A 20 2.14 3.11 -16.38
C ASP A 20 1.19 2.16 -15.64
N TYR A 21 0.12 1.72 -16.31
CA TYR A 21 -0.89 0.85 -15.73
C TYR A 21 -0.34 -0.46 -15.15
N ASN A 22 0.55 -1.15 -15.89
CA ASN A 22 1.04 -2.46 -15.48
C ASN A 22 1.98 -2.32 -14.29
N THR A 23 2.86 -1.32 -14.31
CA THR A 23 3.77 -1.02 -13.20
C THR A 23 2.99 -0.62 -11.95
N SER A 24 2.05 0.32 -12.07
CA SER A 24 1.21 0.78 -10.95
C SER A 24 0.41 -0.38 -10.34
N LEU A 25 -0.21 -1.23 -11.17
CA LEU A 25 -0.95 -2.40 -10.71
C LEU A 25 -0.04 -3.41 -9.99
N SER A 26 1.16 -3.65 -10.50
CA SER A 26 2.13 -4.54 -9.86
C SER A 26 2.57 -4.01 -8.50
N ILE A 27 2.84 -2.70 -8.40
CA ILE A 27 3.19 -2.04 -7.13
C ILE A 27 2.06 -2.21 -6.13
N ILE A 28 0.83 -1.78 -6.49
CA ILE A 28 -0.34 -1.85 -5.60
C ILE A 28 -0.56 -3.27 -5.06
N LYS A 29 -0.43 -4.29 -5.92
CA LYS A 29 -0.58 -5.68 -5.52
C LYS A 29 0.51 -6.18 -4.57
N SER A 30 1.72 -5.64 -4.65
CA SER A 30 2.85 -6.05 -3.81
C SER A 30 2.89 -5.37 -2.43
N LEU A 31 2.23 -4.23 -2.26
CA LEU A 31 2.28 -3.43 -1.04
C LEU A 31 1.77 -4.16 0.23
N PRO A 32 0.72 -5.00 0.18
CA PRO A 32 0.31 -5.79 1.35
C PRO A 32 1.41 -6.73 1.83
N ASP A 33 2.08 -7.42 0.91
CA ASP A 33 3.18 -8.34 1.22
C ASP A 33 4.43 -7.59 1.71
N ALA A 34 4.60 -6.34 1.28
CA ALA A 34 5.65 -5.44 1.76
C ALA A 34 5.34 -4.83 3.15
N GLY A 35 4.15 -5.09 3.72
CA GLY A 35 3.77 -4.67 5.07
C GLY A 35 2.93 -3.39 5.13
N ALA A 36 2.32 -2.96 4.02
CA ALA A 36 1.35 -1.86 4.07
C ALA A 36 0.07 -2.31 4.79
N ASP A 37 -0.31 -1.59 5.85
CA ASP A 37 -1.57 -1.80 6.55
C ASP A 37 -2.74 -1.08 5.87
N LEU A 38 -2.44 0.01 5.16
CA LEU A 38 -3.38 0.77 4.36
C LEU A 38 -2.68 1.37 3.13
N ILE A 39 -3.36 1.32 1.99
CA ILE A 39 -2.88 1.85 0.72
C ILE A 39 -3.87 2.94 0.28
N GLU A 40 -3.38 4.16 0.15
CA GLU A 40 -4.10 5.27 -0.47
C GLU A 40 -3.72 5.36 -1.94
N ILE A 41 -4.72 5.47 -2.80
CA ILE A 41 -4.54 5.53 -4.25
C ILE A 41 -5.08 6.89 -4.71
N GLY A 42 -4.17 7.71 -5.26
CA GLY A 42 -4.48 8.99 -5.91
C GLY A 42 -4.70 8.87 -7.41
#